data_AF-A0A849T4S1-F1
#
_entry.id   AF-A0A849T4S1-F1
#
_cell.length_a   1.000
_cell.length_b   1.000
_cell.length_c   1.000
_cell.angle_alpha   90.00
_cell.angle_beta   90.00
_cell.angle_gamma   90.00
#
_symmetry.space_group_name_H-M   'P 1'
#
loop_
_entity.id
_entity.type
_entity.pdbx_description
1 polymer ?
#
loop_
_entity_poly.entity_id
_entity_poly.type
_entity_poly.pdbx_seq_one_letter_code
_entity_poly.pdbx_strand_id
1 'polypeptide(L)'
;MKNAIIKVNSSHPDFIKAVADFRETFWKYYEKLKLYKINPNDKKKKELSDEFDLIFLGKTCYFALNQLMEKTRAKKDELLLVLEFPTIPLHNNTSELAMREKVIQRKIRGYFRSLEGAMASDIFLGLMSTCRKIGISFGEYLKDRFYNRHELPPLGDLIWMA
;
A
#
# COMPACT_ATOMS: atom_id res chain seq x y z
N MET A 1 7.90 -9.21 14.59
CA MET A 1 7.38 -8.21 15.56
C MET A 1 5.96 -7.82 15.16
N LYS A 2 4.96 -7.95 16.05
CA LYS A 2 3.58 -7.51 15.77
C LYS A 2 3.59 -5.98 15.64
N ASN A 3 3.35 -5.45 14.45
CA ASN A 3 3.13 -4.02 14.24
C ASN A 3 1.79 -3.62 14.86
N ALA A 4 1.77 -3.34 16.16
CA ALA A 4 0.59 -2.80 16.82
C ALA A 4 0.21 -1.46 16.16
N ILE A 5 -1.07 -1.31 15.84
CA ILE A 5 -1.64 -0.06 15.35
C ILE A 5 -1.72 0.89 16.55
N ILE A 6 -1.02 2.03 16.47
CA ILE A 6 -1.09 3.07 17.49
C ILE A 6 -2.34 3.89 17.20
N LYS A 7 -3.32 3.82 18.09
CA LYS A 7 -4.54 4.62 17.97
C LYS A 7 -4.31 5.98 18.62
N VAL A 8 -4.64 7.04 17.89
CA VAL A 8 -4.50 8.44 18.32
C VAL A 8 -5.87 9.11 18.56
N ASN A 9 -6.85 8.33 19.00
CA ASN A 9 -8.19 8.83 19.33
C ASN A 9 -8.25 9.22 20.81
N SER A 10 -8.55 10.50 21.08
CA SER A 10 -8.69 11.04 22.43
C SER A 10 -9.89 11.98 22.49
N SER A 11 -10.55 12.04 23.65
CA SER A 11 -11.59 13.04 23.96
C SER A 11 -11.02 14.30 24.63
N HIS A 12 -9.72 14.31 24.97
CA HIS A 12 -9.08 15.46 25.62
C HIS A 12 -8.87 16.61 24.61
N PRO A 13 -9.34 17.84 24.89
CA PRO A 13 -9.28 18.96 23.94
C PRO A 13 -7.89 19.22 23.36
N ASP A 14 -6.85 19.25 24.21
CA ASP A 14 -5.48 19.50 23.76
C ASP A 14 -4.92 18.40 22.85
N PHE A 15 -5.32 17.15 23.06
CA PHE A 15 -4.87 16.04 22.22
C PHE A 15 -5.57 16.05 20.86
N ILE A 16 -6.85 16.40 20.84
CA ILE A 16 -7.60 16.61 19.59
C ILE A 16 -6.96 17.73 18.78
N LYS A 17 -6.63 18.85 19.45
CA LYS A 17 -5.95 19.98 18.82
C LYS A 17 -4.57 19.57 18.28
N ALA A 18 -3.75 18.88 19.08
CA ALA A 18 -2.43 18.41 18.64
C ALA A 18 -2.51 17.51 17.39
N VAL A 19 -3.50 16.60 17.33
CA VAL A 19 -3.73 15.76 16.14
C VAL A 19 -4.18 16.60 14.95
N ALA A 20 -5.07 17.58 15.14
CA ALA A 20 -5.54 18.46 14.07
C ALA A 20 -4.40 19.31 13.48
N ASP A 21 -3.59 19.94 14.34
CA ASP A 21 -2.45 20.79 13.96
C ASP A 21 -1.38 19.98 13.21
N PHE A 22 -1.07 18.78 13.71
CA PHE A 22 -0.15 17.86 13.04
C PHE A 22 -0.70 17.43 11.68
N ARG A 23 -1.99 17.07 11.60
CA ARG A 23 -2.63 16.64 10.35
C ARG A 23 -2.60 17.75 9.30
N GLU A 24 -2.83 19.00 9.68
CA GLU A 24 -2.72 20.14 8.77
C GLU A 24 -1.29 20.28 8.22
N THR A 25 -0.29 20.19 9.11
CA THR A 25 1.13 20.22 8.74
C THR A 25 1.49 19.09 7.77
N PHE A 26 1.07 17.87 8.08
CA PHE A 26 1.28 16.70 7.23
C PHE A 26 0.62 16.85 5.85
N TRP A 27 -0.61 17.34 5.77
CA TRP A 27 -1.27 17.53 4.48
C TRP A 27 -0.56 18.57 3.61
N LYS A 28 -0.10 19.69 4.19
CA LYS A 28 0.72 20.67 3.46
C LYS A 28 1.98 20.02 2.90
N TYR A 29 2.65 19.19 3.67
CA TYR A 29 3.80 18.41 3.20
C TYR A 29 3.43 17.43 2.09
N TYR A 30 2.32 16.71 2.23
CA TYR A 30 1.83 15.76 1.22
C TYR A 30 1.48 16.45 -0.11
N GLU A 31 0.90 17.65 -0.08
CA GLU A 31 0.69 18.46 -1.30
C GLU A 31 2.02 18.78 -2.00
N LYS A 32 3.08 19.11 -1.26
CA LYS A 32 4.41 19.35 -1.84
C LYS A 32 4.97 18.08 -2.49
N LEU A 33 4.78 16.90 -1.91
CA LEU A 33 5.15 15.62 -2.53
C LEU A 33 4.41 15.39 -3.85
N LYS A 34 3.11 15.72 -3.91
CA LYS A 34 2.33 15.64 -5.15
C LYS A 34 2.87 16.59 -6.23
N LEU A 35 3.23 17.82 -5.87
CA LEU A 35 3.82 18.78 -6.79
C LEU A 35 5.21 18.36 -7.27
N TYR A 36 6.01 17.78 -6.38
CA TYR A 36 7.33 17.24 -6.72
C TYR A 36 7.25 16.17 -7.81
N LYS A 37 6.25 15.29 -7.75
CA LYS A 37 6.06 14.25 -8.78
C LYS A 37 5.87 14.81 -10.19
N ILE A 38 5.26 15.99 -10.31
CA ILE A 38 4.98 16.63 -11.60
C ILE A 38 6.27 17.23 -12.19
N ASN A 39 7.14 17.77 -11.34
CA ASN A 39 8.40 18.40 -11.75
C ASN A 39 9.52 18.09 -10.74
N PRO A 40 10.12 16.89 -10.83
CA PRO A 40 11.15 16.45 -9.89
C PRO A 40 12.43 17.25 -10.09
N ASN A 41 13.08 17.60 -8.98
CA ASN A 41 14.31 18.37 -8.97
C ASN A 41 15.15 18.00 -7.73
N ASP A 42 16.47 17.87 -7.90
CA ASP A 42 17.38 17.42 -6.84
C ASP A 42 17.39 18.34 -5.63
N LYS A 43 17.29 19.67 -5.85
CA LYS A 43 17.19 20.63 -4.74
C LYS A 43 15.92 20.37 -3.91
N LYS A 44 14.77 20.24 -4.58
CA LYS A 44 13.48 19.98 -3.90
C LYS A 44 13.44 18.62 -3.23
N LYS A 45 14.09 17.62 -3.81
CA LYS A 45 14.24 16.28 -3.23
C LYS A 45 14.90 16.35 -1.86
N LYS A 46 16.03 17.06 -1.76
CA LYS A 46 16.71 17.26 -0.48
C LYS A 46 15.84 18.05 0.50
N GLU A 47 15.25 19.16 0.06
CA GLU A 47 14.34 19.98 0.88
C GLU A 47 13.18 19.16 1.47
N LEU A 48 12.54 18.30 0.67
CA LEU A 48 11.43 17.44 1.10
C LEU A 48 11.87 16.34 2.07
N SER A 49 13.08 15.81 1.89
CA SER A 49 13.66 14.84 2.82
C SER A 49 13.97 15.49 4.17
N ASP A 50 14.52 16.70 4.18
CA ASP A 50 14.85 17.43 5.41
C ASP A 50 13.58 17.92 6.12
N GLU A 51 12.58 18.41 5.36
CA GLU A 51 11.28 18.82 5.88
C GLU A 51 10.55 17.65 6.55
N PHE A 52 10.65 16.44 6.00
CA PHE A 52 10.11 15.24 6.64
C PHE A 52 10.71 15.02 8.04
N ASP A 53 12.04 15.10 8.16
CA ASP A 53 12.70 14.91 9.45
C ASP A 53 12.26 15.98 10.45
N LEU A 54 12.16 17.24 10.03
CA LEU A 54 11.70 18.32 10.89
C LEU A 54 10.27 18.07 11.42
N ILE A 55 9.34 17.66 10.55
CA ILE A 55 7.95 17.38 10.92
C ILE A 55 7.89 16.21 11.91
N PHE A 56 8.58 15.11 11.61
CA PHE A 56 8.48 13.86 12.38
C PHE A 56 9.43 13.77 13.58
N LEU A 57 10.41 14.67 13.72
CA LEU A 57 11.23 14.87 14.92
C LEU A 57 10.52 15.74 15.96
N GLY A 58 9.57 16.58 15.54
CA GLY A 58 8.76 17.41 16.42
C GLY A 58 8.07 16.60 17.52
N LYS A 59 7.80 17.26 18.64
CA LYS A 59 7.05 16.68 19.77
C LYS A 59 5.80 17.49 20.05
N THR A 60 4.73 16.79 20.37
CA THR A 60 3.44 17.34 20.80
C THR A 60 3.20 17.02 22.28
N CYS A 61 2.15 17.62 22.85
CA CYS A 61 1.67 17.25 24.19
C CYS A 61 1.06 15.84 24.27
N TYR A 62 0.84 15.17 23.13
CA TYR A 62 0.17 13.88 23.08
C TYR A 62 1.15 12.73 22.80
N PHE A 63 1.41 11.93 23.84
CA PHE A 63 2.39 10.83 23.77
C PHE A 63 2.11 9.80 22.68
N ALA A 64 0.85 9.38 22.48
CA ALA A 64 0.52 8.39 21.45
C ALA A 64 0.76 8.93 20.03
N LEU A 65 0.53 10.23 19.81
CA LEU A 65 0.86 10.87 18.53
C LEU A 65 2.38 10.91 18.32
N ASN A 66 3.16 11.25 19.34
CA ASN A 66 4.61 11.26 19.26
C ASN A 66 5.17 9.86 18.91
N GLN A 67 4.64 8.80 19.52
CA GLN A 67 5.04 7.42 19.17
C GLN A 67 4.71 7.06 17.72
N LEU A 68 3.54 7.50 17.23
CA LEU A 68 3.16 7.29 15.83
C LEU A 68 4.10 8.05 14.88
N MET A 69 4.47 9.29 15.22
CA MET A 69 5.42 10.09 14.46
C MET A 69 6.79 9.42 14.40
N GLU A 70 7.33 8.98 15.54
CA GLU A 70 8.61 8.26 15.61
C GLU A 70 8.60 6.98 14.77
N LYS A 71 7.52 6.19 14.87
CA LYS A 71 7.34 4.97 14.06
C LYS A 71 7.27 5.26 12.57
N THR A 72 6.65 6.38 12.18
CA THR A 72 6.58 6.82 10.79
C THR A 72 7.95 7.30 10.31
N ARG A 73 8.68 8.04 11.15
CA ARG A 73 10.05 8.48 10.86
C ARG A 73 11.00 7.33 10.62
N ALA A 74 10.88 6.26 11.40
CA ALA A 74 11.69 5.04 11.24
C ALA A 74 11.49 4.35 9.88
N LYS A 75 10.44 4.70 9.13
CA LYS A 75 10.15 4.18 7.78
C LYS A 75 10.40 5.22 6.68
N LYS A 76 11.15 6.28 6.96
CA LYS A 76 11.42 7.37 6.02
C LYS A 76 11.83 6.86 4.63
N ASP A 77 12.81 5.96 4.58
CA ASP A 77 13.37 5.47 3.32
C ASP A 77 12.32 4.74 2.46
N GLU A 78 11.41 3.98 3.10
CA GLU A 78 10.30 3.32 2.42
C GLU A 78 9.24 4.33 1.96
N LEU A 79 8.91 5.32 2.79
CA LEU A 79 7.84 6.29 2.54
C LEU A 79 8.23 7.37 1.53
N LEU A 80 9.52 7.72 1.46
CA LEU A 80 10.05 8.75 0.57
C LEU A 80 10.69 8.18 -0.70
N LEU A 81 10.47 6.89 -1.00
CA LEU A 81 10.93 6.26 -2.24
C LEU A 81 10.46 7.00 -3.51
N VAL A 82 9.35 7.74 -3.41
CA VAL A 82 8.81 8.61 -4.46
C VAL A 82 9.75 9.74 -4.87
N LEU A 83 10.70 10.12 -4.00
CA LEU A 83 11.74 11.08 -4.31
C LEU A 83 12.84 10.50 -5.22
N GLU A 84 12.99 9.18 -5.24
CA GLU A 84 13.86 8.47 -6.18
C GLU A 84 13.09 8.08 -7.45
N PHE A 85 11.85 7.65 -7.29
CA PHE A 85 11.01 7.16 -8.38
C PHE A 85 9.68 7.93 -8.43
N PRO A 86 9.62 9.13 -9.05
CA PRO A 86 8.43 9.97 -9.07
C PRO A 86 7.19 9.32 -9.67
N THR A 87 7.36 8.28 -10.48
CA THR A 87 6.27 7.52 -11.10
C THR A 87 5.46 6.69 -10.10
N ILE A 88 6.06 6.26 -8.98
CA ILE A 88 5.36 5.41 -8.00
C ILE A 88 4.25 6.20 -7.27
N PRO A 89 3.10 5.60 -6.98
CA PRO A 89 2.03 6.27 -6.26
C PRO A 89 2.43 6.59 -4.81
N LEU A 90 1.93 7.71 -4.27
CA LEU A 90 2.10 8.08 -2.85
C LEU A 90 1.17 7.29 -1.90
N HIS A 91 0.29 6.48 -2.47
CA HIS A 91 -0.67 5.66 -1.75
C HIS A 91 -0.48 4.18 -2.13
N ASN A 92 -0.93 3.29 -1.26
CA ASN A 92 -0.87 1.84 -1.45
C ASN A 92 -2.17 1.25 -2.03
N ASN A 93 -3.11 2.07 -2.53
CA ASN A 93 -4.44 1.63 -2.99
C ASN A 93 -4.41 0.38 -3.87
N THR A 94 -3.50 0.32 -4.85
CA THR A 94 -3.37 -0.85 -5.74
C THR A 94 -3.06 -2.14 -4.97
N SER A 95 -2.15 -2.06 -4.01
CA SER A 95 -1.78 -3.19 -3.15
C SER A 95 -2.92 -3.57 -2.20
N GLU A 96 -3.63 -2.58 -1.63
CA GLU A 96 -4.79 -2.84 -0.77
C GLU A 96 -5.95 -3.49 -1.54
N LEU A 97 -6.24 -3.00 -2.75
CA LEU A 97 -7.26 -3.57 -3.64
C LEU A 97 -6.92 -5.02 -4.01
N ALA A 98 -5.65 -5.31 -4.34
CA ALA A 98 -5.20 -6.66 -4.62
C ALA A 98 -5.40 -7.62 -3.43
N MET A 99 -5.20 -7.14 -2.20
CA MET A 99 -5.43 -7.95 -0.99
C MET A 99 -6.91 -8.06 -0.60
N ARG A 100 -7.75 -7.11 -1.01
CA ARG A 100 -9.16 -7.05 -0.64
C ARG A 100 -9.93 -8.30 -1.05
N GLU A 101 -9.65 -8.84 -2.23
CA GLU A 101 -10.32 -10.04 -2.73
C GLU A 101 -10.09 -11.24 -1.80
N LYS A 102 -8.84 -11.47 -1.38
CA LYS A 102 -8.49 -12.52 -0.40
C LYS A 102 -9.20 -12.31 0.94
N VAL A 103 -9.27 -11.07 1.44
CA VAL A 103 -9.95 -10.74 2.69
C VAL A 103 -11.46 -11.02 2.60
N ILE A 104 -12.10 -10.66 1.49
CA ILE A 104 -13.52 -10.94 1.25
C ILE A 104 -13.78 -12.45 1.19
N GLN A 105 -12.97 -13.20 0.44
CA GLN A 105 -13.11 -14.65 0.34
C GLN A 105 -12.96 -15.34 1.70
N ARG A 106 -11.98 -14.91 2.52
CA ARG A 106 -11.84 -15.39 3.89
C ARG A 106 -13.08 -15.08 4.75
N LYS A 107 -13.68 -13.90 4.60
CA LYS A 107 -14.88 -13.52 5.35
C LYS A 107 -16.08 -14.40 4.96
N ILE A 108 -16.22 -14.75 3.68
CA ILE A 108 -17.33 -15.56 3.17
C ILE A 108 -17.15 -17.05 3.50
N ARG A 109 -15.95 -17.59 3.26
CA ARG A 109 -15.68 -19.03 3.36
C ARG A 109 -15.21 -19.47 4.75
N GLY A 110 -14.84 -18.53 5.62
CA GLY A 110 -14.20 -18.81 6.89
C GLY A 110 -12.73 -19.19 6.71
N TYR A 111 -12.24 -20.10 7.55
CA TYR A 111 -10.87 -20.60 7.50
C TYR A 111 -10.78 -21.90 6.70
N PHE A 112 -9.64 -22.13 6.06
CA PHE A 112 -9.35 -23.39 5.40
C PHE A 112 -9.11 -24.49 6.45
N ARG A 113 -9.62 -25.69 6.18
CA ARG A 113 -9.46 -26.86 7.06
C ARG A 113 -8.09 -27.52 6.94
N SER A 114 -7.33 -27.19 5.90
CA SER A 114 -5.98 -27.70 5.65
C SER A 114 -5.10 -26.66 4.95
N LEU A 115 -3.79 -26.86 4.99
CA LEU A 115 -2.82 -25.99 4.31
C LEU A 115 -2.96 -26.09 2.79
N GLU A 116 -3.23 -27.28 2.27
CA GLU A 116 -3.42 -27.55 0.84
C GLU A 116 -4.62 -26.79 0.30
N GLY A 117 -5.72 -26.75 1.05
CA GLY A 117 -6.90 -25.96 0.69
C GLY A 117 -6.62 -24.45 0.67
N ALA A 118 -5.80 -23.96 1.62
CA ALA A 118 -5.36 -22.57 1.64
C ALA A 118 -4.47 -22.23 0.44
N MET A 119 -3.49 -23.08 0.14
CA MET A 119 -2.59 -22.94 -1.00
C MET A 119 -3.35 -22.97 -2.32
N ALA A 120 -4.27 -23.92 -2.49
CA ALA A 120 -5.11 -23.99 -3.68
C ALA A 120 -5.89 -22.68 -3.85
N SER A 121 -6.56 -22.18 -2.80
CA SER A 121 -7.28 -20.91 -2.89
C SER A 121 -6.38 -19.74 -3.26
N ASP A 122 -5.18 -19.65 -2.70
CA ASP A 122 -4.23 -18.57 -3.02
C ASP A 122 -3.77 -18.64 -4.48
N ILE A 123 -3.50 -19.84 -5.00
CA ILE A 123 -3.16 -20.06 -6.42
C ILE A 123 -4.32 -19.63 -7.32
N PHE A 124 -5.54 -20.11 -7.05
CA PHE A 124 -6.71 -19.78 -7.87
C PHE A 124 -7.04 -18.28 -7.87
N LEU A 125 -6.92 -17.62 -6.72
CA LEU A 125 -7.09 -16.16 -6.63
C LEU A 125 -5.99 -15.41 -7.38
N GLY A 126 -4.74 -15.86 -7.28
CA GLY A 126 -3.63 -15.29 -8.04
C GLY A 126 -3.85 -15.41 -9.55
N LEU A 127 -4.20 -16.60 -10.04
CA LEU A 127 -4.48 -16.84 -11.46
C LEU A 127 -5.64 -15.98 -11.96
N MET A 128 -6.76 -15.95 -11.22
CA MET A 128 -7.92 -15.14 -11.58
C MET A 128 -7.58 -13.65 -11.60
N SER A 129 -6.82 -13.16 -10.61
CA SER A 129 -6.37 -11.77 -10.56
C SER A 129 -5.48 -11.40 -11.75
N THR A 130 -4.52 -12.26 -12.10
CA THR A 130 -3.64 -12.06 -13.26
C THR A 130 -4.45 -12.05 -14.56
N CYS A 131 -5.31 -13.04 -14.80
CA CYS A 131 -6.19 -13.08 -15.97
C CYS A 131 -7.00 -11.79 -16.12
N ARG A 132 -7.54 -11.26 -15.01
CA ARG A 132 -8.31 -10.01 -15.01
C ARG A 132 -7.47 -8.80 -15.40
N LYS A 133 -6.21 -8.73 -14.94
CA LYS A 133 -5.28 -7.61 -15.25
C LYS A 133 -4.89 -7.57 -16.72
N ILE A 134 -4.69 -8.74 -17.34
CA ILE A 134 -4.30 -8.87 -18.76
C ILE A 134 -5.51 -8.97 -19.71
N GLY A 135 -6.75 -8.85 -19.21
CA GLY A 135 -7.96 -8.88 -20.02
C GLY A 135 -8.39 -10.27 -20.53
N ILE A 136 -7.90 -11.36 -19.93
CA ILE A 136 -8.25 -12.74 -20.31
C ILE A 136 -9.36 -13.27 -19.39
N SER A 137 -10.34 -13.97 -19.98
CA SER A 137 -11.34 -14.69 -19.21
C SER A 137 -10.69 -15.83 -18.41
N PHE A 138 -10.86 -15.81 -17.08
CA PHE A 138 -10.36 -16.89 -16.22
C PHE A 138 -10.94 -18.26 -16.59
N GLY A 139 -12.21 -18.30 -17.03
CA GLY A 139 -12.84 -19.54 -17.49
C GLY A 139 -12.22 -20.09 -18.77
N GLU A 140 -11.89 -19.23 -19.73
CA GLU A 140 -11.20 -19.65 -20.96
C GLU A 140 -9.77 -20.09 -20.67
N TYR A 141 -9.07 -19.40 -19.76
CA TYR A 141 -7.78 -19.84 -19.25
C TYR A 141 -7.85 -21.25 -18.65
N LEU A 142 -8.83 -21.53 -17.78
CA LEU A 142 -8.97 -22.86 -17.19
C LEU A 142 -9.28 -23.94 -18.24
N LYS A 143 -10.17 -23.67 -19.19
CA LYS A 143 -10.49 -24.60 -20.28
C LYS A 143 -9.25 -24.91 -21.11
N ASP A 144 -8.49 -23.89 -21.49
CA ASP A 144 -7.27 -24.06 -22.26
C ASP A 144 -6.27 -24.99 -21.54
N ARG A 145 -6.07 -24.80 -20.22
CA ARG A 145 -5.16 -25.64 -19.42
C ARG A 145 -5.69 -27.05 -19.15
N PHE A 146 -6.99 -27.20 -18.88
CA PHE A 146 -7.55 -28.53 -18.59
C PHE A 146 -7.69 -29.40 -19.84
N TYR A 147 -7.96 -28.79 -20.99
CA TYR A 147 -8.12 -29.50 -22.26
C TYR A 147 -6.85 -29.48 -23.12
N ASN A 148 -5.71 -28.96 -22.60
CA ASN A 148 -4.43 -28.84 -23.32
C ASN A 148 -4.59 -28.24 -24.73
N ARG A 149 -5.36 -27.14 -24.85
CA ARG A 149 -5.62 -26.51 -26.16
C ARG A 149 -4.42 -25.72 -26.66
N HIS A 150 -3.60 -25.20 -25.75
CA HIS A 150 -2.42 -24.39 -26.06
C HIS A 150 -2.72 -23.14 -26.91
N GLU A 151 -3.94 -22.62 -26.83
CA GLU A 151 -4.40 -21.40 -27.51
C GLU A 151 -3.92 -20.14 -26.76
N LEU A 152 -3.77 -20.23 -25.44
CA LEU A 152 -3.30 -19.12 -24.61
C LEU A 152 -1.84 -19.31 -24.18
N PRO A 153 -0.95 -18.33 -24.39
CA PRO A 153 0.41 -18.37 -23.83
C PRO A 153 0.39 -18.52 -22.31
N PRO A 154 1.46 -19.07 -21.71
CA PRO A 154 1.64 -19.07 -20.26
C PRO A 154 1.44 -17.67 -19.68
N LEU A 155 0.70 -17.54 -18.57
CA LEU A 155 0.39 -16.22 -18.01
C LEU A 155 1.65 -15.43 -17.68
N GLY A 156 2.72 -16.09 -17.27
CA GLY A 156 4.01 -15.46 -16.97
C GLY A 156 4.60 -14.69 -18.15
N ASP A 157 4.37 -15.17 -19.37
CA ASP A 157 4.90 -14.56 -20.59
C ASP A 157 4.09 -13.31 -21.00
N LEU A 158 2.86 -13.20 -20.50
CA LEU A 158 1.93 -12.10 -20.80
C LEU A 158 2.03 -10.93 -19.82
N ILE A 159 2.71 -11.10 -18.68
CA ILE A 159 2.80 -10.07 -17.62
C ILE A 159 3.56 -8.83 -18.07
N TRP A 160 4.42 -8.93 -19.09
CA TRP A 160 5.21 -7.81 -19.62
C TRP A 160 4.44 -6.91 -20.60
N MET A 161 3.23 -7.29 -21.00
CA MET A 161 2.43 -6.58 -22.00
C MET A 161 1.34 -5.67 -21.41
N ALA A 162 1.23 -5.59 -20.08
CA ALA A 162 0.16 -4.91 -19.34
C ALA A 162 0.65 -3.73 -18.49
#